data_AF-A0A0F4Q1T7-F1
#
_entry.id   AF-A0A0F4Q1T7-F1
#
_cell.length_a   1.000
_cell.length_b   1.000
_cell.length_c   1.000
_cell.angle_alpha   90.00
_cell.angle_beta   90.00
_cell.angle_gamma   90.00
#
_symmetry.space_group_name_H-M   'P 1'
#
loop_
_entity.id
_entity.type
_entity.pdbx_description
1 polymer ?
#
loop_
_entity_poly.entity_id
_entity_poly.type
_entity_poly.pdbx_seq_one_letter_code
_entity_poly.pdbx_strand_id
1 'polypeptide(L)'
;MSESSDVEIELAEFNLDRMHPTGKTNLIKVAELMGRLDTGGWMDYIDNGSLDLKAIATELEIARSSLYQNEHIKQYVLSKAEALLVQGLIIELPYQTREKASLDIVTATERYSATDKEIREKNAEIKRLQLQVAELSANLDGVKSELRVAKNELEKSNIRSHHLALFGRYPR
;
A
#
# COMPACT_ATOMS: atom_id res chain seq x y z
N MET A 1 -13.08 -7.74 10.04
CA MET A 1 -13.51 -8.86 9.18
C MET A 1 -14.76 -8.45 8.41
N SER A 2 -14.68 -7.41 7.57
CA SER A 2 -15.87 -6.82 6.92
C SER A 2 -15.65 -6.31 5.49
N GLU A 3 -14.50 -6.57 4.84
CA GLU A 3 -14.20 -6.03 3.49
C GLU A 3 -14.64 -6.98 2.37
N SER A 4 -14.68 -8.30 2.60
CA SER A 4 -15.11 -9.28 1.60
C SER A 4 -16.60 -9.20 1.24
N SER A 5 -17.44 -8.66 2.14
CA SER A 5 -18.89 -8.55 1.89
C SER A 5 -19.23 -7.41 0.92
N ASP A 6 -18.47 -6.31 0.92
CA ASP A 6 -18.77 -5.19 0.03
C ASP A 6 -18.48 -5.53 -1.44
N VAL A 7 -17.39 -6.25 -1.70
CA VAL A 7 -17.02 -6.67 -3.06
C VAL A 7 -18.05 -7.65 -3.65
N GLU A 8 -18.59 -8.57 -2.86
CA GLU A 8 -19.64 -9.49 -3.31
C GLU A 8 -20.96 -8.77 -3.62
N ILE A 9 -21.31 -7.73 -2.86
CA ILE A 9 -22.48 -6.88 -3.10
C ILE A 9 -22.29 -6.06 -4.39
N GLU A 10 -21.12 -5.46 -4.58
CA GLU A 10 -20.80 -4.68 -5.78
C GLU A 10 -20.77 -5.53 -7.06
N LEU A 11 -20.31 -6.77 -6.97
CA LEU A 11 -20.27 -7.70 -8.09
C LEU A 11 -21.62 -8.37 -8.38
N ALA A 12 -22.60 -8.27 -7.49
CA ALA A 12 -23.94 -8.84 -7.67
C ALA A 12 -24.67 -8.23 -8.88
N GLU A 13 -24.39 -6.97 -9.21
CA GLU A 13 -24.98 -6.27 -10.37
C GLU A 13 -24.45 -6.78 -11.72
N PHE A 14 -23.28 -7.43 -11.74
CA PHE A 14 -22.57 -7.80 -12.97
C PHE A 14 -22.97 -9.18 -13.55
N ASN A 15 -23.96 -9.86 -12.97
CA ASN A 15 -24.48 -11.17 -13.41
C ASN A 15 -23.36 -12.15 -13.85
N LEU A 16 -22.50 -12.50 -12.90
CA LEU A 16 -21.27 -13.27 -13.09
C LEU A 16 -21.48 -14.66 -13.72
N ASP A 17 -22.70 -15.20 -13.71
CA ASP A 17 -23.02 -16.54 -14.21
C ASP A 17 -23.14 -16.60 -15.74
N ARG A 18 -23.33 -15.46 -16.39
CA ARG A 18 -23.36 -15.35 -17.87
C ARG A 18 -22.01 -14.96 -18.47
N MET A 19 -20.99 -14.73 -17.65
CA MET A 19 -19.70 -14.21 -18.08
C MET A 19 -18.74 -15.34 -18.47
N HIS A 20 -17.87 -15.07 -19.45
CA HIS A 20 -16.78 -15.98 -19.78
C HIS A 20 -15.88 -16.20 -18.55
N PRO A 21 -15.42 -17.44 -18.24
CA PRO A 21 -14.67 -17.75 -17.02
C PRO A 21 -13.47 -16.82 -16.78
N THR A 22 -12.69 -16.53 -17.83
CA THR A 22 -11.54 -15.60 -17.78
C THR A 22 -11.94 -14.15 -17.50
N GLY A 23 -13.11 -13.72 -18.01
CA GLY A 23 -13.64 -12.39 -17.73
C GLY A 23 -14.06 -12.26 -16.28
N LYS A 24 -14.71 -13.31 -15.74
CA LYS A 24 -15.12 -13.40 -14.34
C LYS A 24 -13.91 -13.34 -13.40
N THR A 25 -12.86 -14.14 -13.66
CA THR A 25 -11.65 -14.13 -12.81
C THR A 25 -10.96 -12.77 -12.82
N ASN A 26 -10.88 -12.11 -13.98
CA ASN A 26 -10.24 -10.81 -14.10
C ASN A 26 -11.07 -9.71 -13.41
N LEU A 27 -12.39 -9.76 -13.51
CA LEU A 27 -13.27 -8.83 -12.82
C LEU A 27 -13.16 -8.97 -11.30
N ILE A 28 -13.14 -10.20 -10.78
CA ILE A 28 -12.97 -10.45 -9.35
C ILE A 28 -11.64 -9.88 -8.86
N LYS A 29 -10.53 -10.14 -9.57
CA LYS A 29 -9.22 -9.57 -9.23
C LYS A 29 -9.24 -8.04 -9.19
N VAL A 30 -9.88 -7.40 -10.16
CA VAL A 30 -10.00 -5.94 -10.22
C VAL A 30 -10.82 -5.42 -9.04
N ALA A 31 -11.95 -6.05 -8.75
CA ALA A 31 -12.82 -5.63 -7.65
C ALA A 31 -12.18 -5.84 -6.27
N GLU A 32 -11.44 -6.93 -6.08
CA GLU A 32 -10.70 -7.19 -4.85
C GLU A 32 -9.61 -6.14 -4.62
N LEU A 33 -8.85 -5.78 -5.67
CA LEU A 33 -7.85 -4.71 -5.57
C LEU A 33 -8.52 -3.36 -5.29
N MET A 34 -9.54 -2.98 -6.03
CA MET A 34 -10.18 -1.66 -5.87
C MET A 34 -10.95 -1.54 -4.55
N GLY A 35 -11.47 -2.64 -4.00
CA GLY A 35 -12.16 -2.67 -2.72
C GLY A 35 -11.23 -2.51 -1.51
N ARG A 36 -9.95 -2.92 -1.61
CA ARG A 36 -8.98 -2.80 -0.51
C ARG A 36 -8.23 -1.47 -0.46
N LEU A 37 -8.33 -0.63 -1.50
CA LEU A 37 -7.54 0.60 -1.59
C LEU A 37 -8.18 1.71 -0.75
N ASP A 38 -7.41 2.20 0.21
CA ASP A 38 -7.70 3.42 0.94
C ASP A 38 -7.29 4.66 0.12
N THR A 39 -7.61 5.85 0.62
CA THR A 39 -7.29 7.12 -0.04
C THR A 39 -5.80 7.25 -0.39
N GLY A 40 -4.92 6.69 0.45
CA GLY A 40 -3.47 6.66 0.17
C GLY A 40 -3.09 5.67 -0.92
N GLY A 41 -3.67 4.47 -0.90
CA GLY A 41 -3.43 3.42 -1.89
C GLY A 41 -3.87 3.80 -3.30
N TRP A 42 -4.93 4.60 -3.45
CA TRP A 42 -5.35 5.11 -4.76
C TRP A 42 -4.28 5.97 -5.44
N MET A 43 -3.47 6.71 -4.68
CA MET A 43 -2.42 7.58 -5.24
C MET A 43 -1.35 6.81 -6.01
N ASP A 44 -1.09 5.55 -5.64
CA ASP A 44 -0.15 4.69 -6.37
C ASP A 44 -0.68 4.27 -7.76
N TYR A 45 -2.00 4.43 -8.00
CA TYR A 45 -2.68 4.09 -9.26
C TYR A 45 -3.33 5.29 -9.97
N ILE A 46 -3.08 6.51 -9.52
CA ILE A 46 -3.53 7.72 -10.21
C ILE A 46 -2.33 8.33 -10.89
N ASP A 47 -2.42 8.60 -12.20
CA ASP A 47 -1.40 9.31 -12.98
C ASP A 47 -2.07 10.39 -13.81
N ASN A 48 -1.46 11.59 -13.87
CA ASN A 48 -1.97 12.71 -14.64
C ASN A 48 -3.45 13.06 -14.35
N GLY A 49 -3.90 12.88 -13.11
CA GLY A 49 -5.28 13.18 -12.70
C GLY A 49 -6.32 12.16 -13.19
N SER A 50 -5.90 11.00 -13.68
CA SER A 50 -6.77 9.88 -14.03
C SER A 50 -6.25 8.56 -13.48
N LEU A 51 -7.05 7.51 -13.52
CA LEU A 51 -6.61 6.17 -13.12
C LEU A 51 -5.62 5.59 -14.14
N ASP A 52 -4.45 5.18 -13.68
CA ASP A 52 -3.46 4.45 -14.47
C ASP A 52 -3.86 2.97 -14.58
N LEU A 53 -4.62 2.68 -15.63
CA LEU A 53 -5.05 1.33 -15.98
C LEU A 53 -3.86 0.40 -16.30
N LYS A 54 -2.70 0.93 -16.70
CA LYS A 54 -1.51 0.13 -16.97
C LYS A 54 -0.86 -0.32 -15.67
N ALA A 55 -0.78 0.55 -14.67
CA ALA A 55 -0.32 0.19 -13.32
C ALA A 55 -1.22 -0.89 -12.72
N ILE A 56 -2.55 -0.71 -12.80
CA ILE A 56 -3.54 -1.68 -12.33
C ILE A 56 -3.39 -3.03 -13.05
N ALA A 57 -3.23 -3.04 -14.38
CA ALA A 57 -3.03 -4.28 -15.14
C ALA A 57 -1.76 -5.03 -14.70
N THR A 58 -0.70 -4.29 -14.39
CA THR A 58 0.59 -4.84 -14.00
C THR A 58 0.50 -5.46 -12.60
N GLU A 59 -0.14 -4.78 -11.65
CA GLU A 59 -0.34 -5.28 -10.29
C GLU A 59 -1.17 -6.58 -10.27
N LEU A 60 -2.23 -6.64 -11.08
CA LEU A 60 -3.17 -7.77 -11.09
C LEU A 60 -2.72 -8.94 -11.97
N GLU A 61 -1.60 -8.77 -12.68
CA GLU A 61 -1.10 -9.70 -13.71
C GLU A 61 -2.18 -10.05 -14.75
N ILE A 62 -2.99 -9.06 -15.15
CA ILE A 62 -4.03 -9.24 -16.18
C ILE A 62 -3.58 -8.62 -17.50
N ALA A 63 -4.04 -9.20 -18.60
CA ALA A 63 -3.79 -8.62 -19.92
C ALA A 63 -4.44 -7.23 -20.01
N ARG A 64 -3.71 -6.23 -20.51
CA ARG A 64 -4.25 -4.88 -20.72
C ARG A 64 -5.52 -4.90 -21.57
N SER A 65 -5.58 -5.78 -22.57
CA SER A 65 -6.77 -5.97 -23.40
C SER A 65 -8.01 -6.33 -22.57
N SER A 66 -7.87 -7.03 -21.43
CA SER A 66 -9.01 -7.34 -20.56
C SER A 66 -9.60 -6.08 -19.93
N LEU A 67 -8.79 -5.09 -19.55
CA LEU A 67 -9.30 -3.83 -19.00
C LEU A 67 -10.01 -2.98 -20.07
N TYR A 68 -9.52 -2.98 -21.31
CA TYR A 68 -10.07 -2.14 -22.38
C TYR A 68 -11.20 -2.79 -23.18
N GLN A 69 -11.21 -4.12 -23.33
CA GLN A 69 -12.15 -4.85 -24.20
C GLN A 69 -13.28 -5.51 -23.43
N ASN A 70 -13.12 -5.83 -22.14
CA ASN A 70 -14.19 -6.41 -21.36
C ASN A 70 -15.11 -5.32 -20.82
N GLU A 71 -16.31 -5.23 -21.37
CA GLU A 71 -17.32 -4.23 -21.01
C GLU A 71 -17.66 -4.24 -19.51
N HIS A 72 -17.71 -5.42 -18.88
CA HIS A 72 -18.01 -5.53 -17.45
C HIS A 72 -16.90 -4.94 -16.58
N ILE A 73 -15.64 -5.18 -16.93
CA ILE A 73 -14.50 -4.62 -16.23
C ILE A 73 -14.46 -3.10 -16.43
N LYS A 74 -14.71 -2.65 -17.65
CA LYS A 74 -14.77 -1.21 -17.96
C LYS A 74 -15.84 -0.50 -17.15
N GLN A 75 -17.04 -1.06 -17.07
CA GLN A 75 -18.15 -0.51 -16.28
C GLN A 75 -17.82 -0.45 -14.78
N TYR A 76 -17.23 -1.52 -14.22
CA TYR A 76 -16.82 -1.53 -12.82
C TYR A 76 -15.75 -0.46 -12.53
N VAL A 77 -14.73 -0.36 -13.37
CA VAL A 77 -13.67 0.65 -13.25
C VAL A 77 -14.23 2.07 -13.38
N LEU A 78 -15.19 2.29 -14.29
CA LEU A 78 -15.86 3.59 -14.44
C LEU A 78 -16.67 3.96 -13.20
N SER A 79 -17.46 3.05 -12.65
CA SER A 79 -18.23 3.28 -11.42
C SER A 79 -17.31 3.69 -10.25
N LYS A 80 -16.18 2.99 -10.08
CA LYS A 80 -15.18 3.36 -9.08
C LYS A 80 -14.52 4.70 -9.39
N ALA A 81 -14.18 4.97 -10.65
CA ALA A 81 -13.63 6.25 -11.04
C ALA A 81 -14.58 7.43 -10.79
N GLU A 82 -15.89 7.25 -11.01
CA GLU A 82 -16.89 8.26 -10.69
C GLU A 82 -16.93 8.56 -9.19
N ALA A 83 -16.85 7.52 -8.34
CA ALA A 83 -16.74 7.71 -6.90
C ALA A 83 -15.47 8.51 -6.52
N LEU A 84 -14.33 8.21 -7.15
CA LEU A 84 -13.07 8.94 -6.94
C LEU A 84 -13.13 10.39 -7.44
N LEU A 85 -13.85 10.63 -8.53
CA LEU A 85 -14.06 11.97 -9.08
C LEU A 85 -14.91 12.83 -8.12
N VAL A 86 -15.98 12.25 -7.56
CA VAL A 86 -16.81 12.92 -6.55
C VAL A 86 -16.02 13.21 -5.26
N GLN A 87 -15.12 12.31 -4.88
CA GLN A 87 -14.20 12.51 -3.74
C GLN A 87 -13.09 13.53 -4.04
N GLY A 88 -12.94 13.97 -5.30
CA GLY A 88 -11.91 14.92 -5.74
C GLY A 88 -10.50 14.31 -5.81
N LEU A 89 -10.38 12.99 -5.86
CA LEU A 89 -9.09 12.30 -5.96
C LEU A 89 -8.55 12.28 -7.39
N ILE A 90 -9.44 12.22 -8.38
CA ILE A 90 -9.09 12.32 -9.80
C ILE A 90 -9.76 13.55 -10.43
N ILE A 91 -9.22 14.02 -11.56
CA ILE A 91 -9.73 15.15 -12.34
C ILE A 91 -10.52 14.66 -13.55
N GLU A 92 -10.11 13.54 -14.15
CA GLU A 92 -10.73 12.98 -15.35
C GLU A 92 -11.01 11.48 -15.22
N LEU A 93 -12.15 11.04 -15.79
CA LEU A 93 -12.49 9.62 -15.82
C LEU A 93 -11.54 8.85 -16.77
N PRO A 94 -11.23 7.59 -16.45
CA PRO A 94 -10.43 6.74 -17.34
C PRO A 94 -11.18 6.48 -18.66
N TYR A 95 -10.43 6.03 -19.67
CA TYR A 95 -10.94 5.72 -21.03
C TYR A 95 -11.39 6.92 -21.88
N GLN A 96 -11.25 8.17 -21.41
CA GLN A 96 -11.55 9.34 -22.22
C GLN A 96 -10.45 9.58 -23.26
N THR A 97 -10.83 9.70 -24.53
CA THR A 97 -9.92 10.16 -25.59
C THR A 97 -9.63 11.65 -25.39
N ARG A 98 -8.36 11.99 -25.12
CA ARG A 98 -7.88 13.37 -24.85
C ARG A 98 -8.12 14.38 -25.98
N GLU A 99 -8.73 13.97 -27.10
CA GLU A 99 -8.97 14.80 -28.29
C GLU A 99 -9.89 16.00 -28.05
N LYS A 100 -10.59 16.07 -26.90
CA LYS A 100 -11.46 17.19 -26.52
C LYS A 100 -11.19 17.74 -25.11
N ALA A 101 -9.97 17.60 -24.59
CA ALA A 101 -9.63 18.27 -23.34
C ALA A 101 -9.60 19.79 -23.57
N SER A 102 -10.37 20.56 -22.81
CA SER A 102 -10.25 22.02 -22.80
C SER A 102 -8.85 22.41 -22.29
N LEU A 103 -8.34 23.57 -22.72
CA LEU A 103 -7.03 24.08 -22.26
C LEU A 103 -6.92 24.10 -20.73
N ASP A 104 -8.03 24.34 -20.05
CA ASP A 104 -8.12 24.34 -18.57
C ASP A 104 -7.91 22.95 -17.96
N ILE A 105 -8.40 21.89 -18.62
CA ILE A 105 -8.16 20.51 -18.19
C ILE A 105 -6.71 20.12 -18.41
N VAL A 106 -6.12 20.47 -19.56
CA VAL A 106 -4.71 20.16 -19.86
C VAL A 106 -3.77 20.81 -18.83
N THR A 107 -3.99 22.08 -18.52
CA THR A 107 -3.19 22.80 -17.51
C THR A 107 -3.44 22.27 -16.09
N ALA A 108 -4.66 21.86 -15.75
CA ALA A 108 -4.95 21.20 -14.48
C ALA A 108 -4.26 19.83 -14.38
N THR A 109 -4.26 19.04 -15.45
CA THR A 109 -3.58 17.75 -15.55
C THR A 109 -2.06 17.89 -15.41
N GLU A 110 -1.45 18.88 -16.05
CA GLU A 110 0.00 19.14 -15.93
C GLU A 110 0.39 19.53 -14.49
N ARG A 111 -0.41 20.40 -13.84
CA ARG A 111 -0.20 20.76 -12.44
C ARG A 111 -0.39 19.56 -11.52
N TYR A 112 -1.44 18.79 -11.75
CA TYR A 112 -1.71 17.57 -10.99
C TYR A 112 -0.58 16.56 -11.15
N SER A 113 -0.08 16.34 -12.37
CA SER A 113 1.06 15.45 -12.66
C SER A 113 2.32 15.86 -11.91
N ALA A 114 2.64 17.16 -11.88
CA ALA A 114 3.78 17.68 -11.13
C ALA A 114 3.63 17.48 -9.62
N THR A 115 2.44 17.74 -9.07
CA THR A 115 2.13 17.53 -7.65
C THR A 115 2.10 16.04 -7.29
N ASP A 116 1.55 15.19 -8.15
CA ASP A 116 1.46 13.74 -7.95
C ASP A 116 2.85 13.10 -7.93
N LYS A 117 3.75 13.53 -8.82
CA LYS A 117 5.15 13.10 -8.77
C LYS A 117 5.80 13.44 -7.43
N GLU A 118 5.59 14.66 -6.94
CA GLU A 118 6.12 15.09 -5.64
C GLU A 118 5.50 14.29 -4.47
N ILE A 119 4.20 13.98 -4.54
CA ILE A 119 3.51 13.15 -3.54
C ILE A 119 4.06 11.72 -3.55
N ARG A 120 4.26 11.11 -4.71
CA ARG A 120 4.84 9.76 -4.83
C ARG A 120 6.26 9.70 -4.28
N GLU A 121 7.09 10.70 -4.59
CA GLU A 121 8.45 10.80 -4.04
C GLU A 121 8.42 10.91 -2.51
N LYS A 122 7.54 11.76 -1.95
CA LYS A 122 7.37 11.88 -0.50
C LYS A 122 6.85 10.59 0.15
N ASN A 123 5.89 9.90 -0.47
CA ASN A 123 5.36 8.63 0.01
C ASN A 123 6.41 7.52 0.00
N ALA A 124 7.27 7.48 -1.02
CA ALA A 124 8.40 6.56 -1.06
C ALA A 124 9.39 6.83 0.08
N GLU A 125 9.69 8.10 0.37
CA GLU A 125 10.55 8.46 1.50
C GLU A 125 9.89 8.12 2.85
N ILE A 126 8.57 8.30 3.00
CA ILE A 126 7.84 7.87 4.19
C ILE A 126 7.99 6.36 4.41
N LYS A 127 7.76 5.55 3.37
CA LYS A 127 7.93 4.08 3.43
C LYS A 127 9.37 3.70 3.83
N ARG A 128 10.37 4.40 3.27
CA ARG A 128 11.79 4.21 3.59
C ARG A 128 12.09 4.56 5.06
N LEU A 129 11.61 5.70 5.54
CA LEU A 129 11.81 6.14 6.93
C LEU A 129 11.11 5.20 7.92
N GLN A 130 9.93 4.69 7.60
CA GLN A 130 9.24 3.70 8.43
C GLN A 130 10.06 2.41 8.59
N LEU A 131 10.68 1.92 7.51
CA LEU A 131 11.57 0.76 7.58
C LEU A 131 12.81 1.05 8.45
N GLN A 132 13.41 2.24 8.30
CA GLN A 132 14.55 2.64 9.13
C GLN A 132 14.18 2.76 10.61
N VAL A 133 13.01 3.31 10.94
CA VAL A 133 12.52 3.37 12.32
C VAL A 133 12.34 1.96 12.88
N ALA A 134 11.74 1.04 12.12
CA ALA A 134 11.56 -0.34 12.55
C ALA A 134 12.90 -1.05 12.82
N GLU A 135 13.89 -0.86 11.95
CA GLU A 135 15.24 -1.40 12.11
C GLU A 135 15.94 -0.82 13.35
N LEU A 136 15.92 0.50 13.51
CA LEU A 136 16.53 1.18 14.66
C LEU A 136 15.85 0.77 15.97
N SER A 137 14.52 0.62 15.99
CA SER A 137 13.78 0.11 17.15
C SER A 137 14.21 -1.31 17.52
N ALA A 138 14.35 -2.20 16.53
CA ALA A 138 14.82 -3.57 16.78
C ALA A 138 16.25 -3.59 17.33
N ASN A 139 17.14 -2.78 16.78
CA ASN A 139 18.52 -2.64 17.26
C ASN A 139 18.58 -2.09 18.69
N LEU A 140 17.75 -1.09 19.01
CA LEU A 140 17.66 -0.50 20.34
C LEU A 140 17.19 -1.53 21.38
N ASP A 141 16.20 -2.36 21.03
CA ASP A 141 15.73 -3.43 21.91
C ASP A 141 16.78 -4.54 22.09
N GLY A 142 17.52 -4.88 21.03
CA GLY A 142 18.68 -5.75 21.10
C GLY A 142 19.73 -5.24 22.10
N VAL A 143 20.20 -4.00 21.92
CA VAL A 143 21.20 -3.38 22.80
C VAL A 143 20.71 -3.26 24.25
N LYS A 144 19.42 -2.93 24.46
CA LYS A 144 18.84 -2.93 25.82
C LYS A 144 18.89 -4.31 26.47
N SER A 145 18.64 -5.37 25.70
CA SER A 145 18.70 -6.74 26.20
C SER A 145 20.13 -7.14 26.59
N GLU A 146 21.11 -6.81 25.74
CA GLU A 146 22.53 -7.05 26.00
C GLU A 146 23.01 -6.30 27.25
N LEU A 147 22.63 -5.03 27.38
CA LEU A 147 22.98 -4.21 28.53
C LEU A 147 22.38 -4.78 29.84
N ARG A 148 21.16 -5.34 29.78
CA ARG A 148 20.55 -6.01 30.92
C ARG A 148 21.32 -7.28 31.30
N VAL A 149 21.74 -8.08 30.33
CA VAL A 149 22.54 -9.29 30.57
C VAL A 149 23.89 -8.92 31.19
N ALA A 150 24.61 -7.96 30.58
CA ALA A 150 25.91 -7.51 31.08
C ALA A 150 25.84 -6.94 32.50
N LYS A 151 24.78 -6.17 32.83
CA LYS A 151 24.54 -5.69 34.20
C LYS A 151 24.36 -6.83 35.20
N ASN A 152 23.55 -7.84 34.86
CA ASN A 152 23.32 -9.00 35.72
C ASN A 152 24.61 -9.82 35.93
N GLU A 153 25.43 -9.97 34.89
CA GLU A 153 26.72 -10.66 34.97
C GLU A 153 27.71 -9.90 35.86
N LEU A 154 27.78 -8.57 35.71
CA LEU A 154 28.62 -7.72 36.55
C LEU A 154 28.20 -7.80 38.02
N GLU A 155 26.90 -7.79 38.30
CA GLU A 155 26.37 -7.89 39.66
C GLU A 155 26.70 -9.26 40.29
N LYS A 156 26.55 -10.36 39.54
CA LYS A 156 26.98 -11.70 39.97
C LYS A 156 28.49 -11.77 40.22
N SER A 157 29.30 -11.15 39.36
CA SER A 157 30.75 -11.09 39.50
C SER A 157 31.18 -10.30 40.74
N ASN A 158 30.50 -9.18 41.02
CA ASN A 158 30.71 -8.38 42.24
C ASN A 158 30.38 -9.18 43.50
N ILE A 159 29.23 -9.87 43.52
CA ILE A 159 28.84 -10.74 44.65
C ILE A 159 29.90 -11.83 44.87
N ARG A 160 30.34 -12.50 43.80
CA ARG A 160 31.38 -13.54 43.87
C ARG A 160 32.70 -12.98 44.41
N SER A 161 33.15 -11.84 43.89
CA SER A 161 34.38 -11.18 44.33
C SER A 161 34.30 -10.76 45.80
N HIS A 162 33.17 -10.21 46.23
CA HIS A 162 32.94 -9.82 47.62
C HIS A 162 32.98 -11.03 48.56
N HIS A 163 32.32 -12.14 48.18
CA HIS A 163 32.37 -13.38 48.94
C HIS A 163 33.80 -13.94 49.06
N LEU A 164 34.58 -13.93 47.97
CA LEU A 164 35.98 -14.34 48.00
C LEU A 164 36.84 -13.41 48.87
N ALA A 165 36.59 -12.11 48.89
CA ALA A 165 37.32 -11.18 49.74
C ALA A 165 37.06 -11.44 51.23
N LEU A 166 35.82 -11.79 51.60
CA LEU A 166 35.43 -12.07 52.98
C LEU A 166 35.87 -13.46 53.46
N PHE A 167 35.78 -14.48 52.60
CA PHE A 167 35.93 -15.89 53.00
C PHE A 167 37.09 -16.62 52.33
N GLY A 168 37.80 -16.00 51.39
CA GLY A 168 38.85 -16.65 50.57
C GLY A 168 40.21 -16.82 51.25
N ARG A 169 40.42 -16.24 52.45
CA ARG A 169 41.65 -16.46 53.24
C ARG A 169 41.46 -17.54 54.29
N TYR A 170 41.14 -18.77 53.87
CA TYR A 170 41.41 -19.94 54.71
C TYR A 170 42.54 -20.75 54.05
N PRO A 171 43.80 -20.53 54.47
CA PRO A 171 44.87 -21.47 54.15
C PRO A 171 44.60 -22.76 54.94
N ARG A 172 44.67 -23.90 54.24
CA ARG A 172 44.82 -25.21 54.90
C ARG A 172 46.22 -25.34 55.47
#